data_AF-A0A349HKB9-F1
#
_entry.id   AF-A0A349HKB9-F1
#
_cell.length_a   1.000
_cell.length_b   1.000
_cell.length_c   1.000
_cell.angle_alpha   90.00
_cell.angle_beta   90.00
_cell.angle_gamma   90.00
#
_symmetry.space_group_name_H-M   'P 1'
#
loop_
_entity.id
_entity.type
_entity.pdbx_description
1 polymer ?
#
loop_
_entity_poly.entity_id
_entity_poly.type
_entity_poly.pdbx_seq_one_letter_code
_entity_poly.pdbx_strand_id
1 'polypeptide(L)' 'HSVDEAVYLADRIVIMSSRPGRIHKVLDVDMDRPRSRAIPEFGKLTDHILKELEH' A
#
# COMPACT_ATOMS: atom_id res chain seq x y z
N HIS A 1 -9.74 -1.23 -7.47
CA HIS A 1 -9.45 -0.17 -6.48
C HIS A 1 -8.08 0.41 -6.75
N SER A 2 -7.84 1.68 -6.41
CA SER A 2 -6.54 2.33 -6.56
C SER A 2 -5.66 2.09 -5.33
N VAL A 3 -4.33 2.05 -5.52
CA VAL A 3 -3.36 1.95 -4.41
C VAL A 3 -3.56 3.07 -3.40
N ASP A 4 -3.79 4.28 -3.89
CA ASP A 4 -4.07 5.46 -3.05
C ASP A 4 -5.31 5.30 -2.16
N GLU A 5 -6.35 4.62 -2.63
CA GLU A 5 -7.52 4.32 -1.82
C GLU A 5 -7.17 3.34 -0.70
N ALA A 6 -6.37 2.31 -1.00
CA ALA A 6 -5.89 1.35 -0.01
C ALA A 6 -5.01 2.00 1.06
N VAL A 7 -4.06 2.86 0.67
CA VAL A 7 -3.19 3.60 1.61
C VAL A 7 -3.99 4.56 2.48
N TYR A 8 -5.00 5.22 1.91
CA TYR A 8 -5.86 6.14 2.67
C TYR A 8 -6.71 5.40 3.71
N LEU A 9 -7.30 4.25 3.34
CA LEU A 9 -8.32 3.60 4.15
C LEU A 9 -7.80 2.50 5.07
N ALA A 10 -6.77 1.75 4.69
CA ALA A 10 -6.35 0.55 5.41
C ALA A 10 -5.31 0.85 6.48
N ASP A 11 -5.26 0.04 7.53
CA ASP A 11 -4.14 0.04 8.49
C ASP A 11 -3.06 -0.98 8.08
N ARG A 12 -3.42 -1.91 7.19
CA ARG A 12 -2.54 -2.95 6.66
C ARG A 12 -2.89 -3.25 5.20
N ILE A 13 -1.87 -3.41 4.38
CA ILE A 13 -1.96 -3.70 2.96
C ILE A 13 -1.31 -5.05 2.69
N VAL A 14 -2.05 -5.94 2.01
CA VAL A 14 -1.54 -7.27 1.61
C VAL A 14 -1.37 -7.26 0.09
N ILE A 15 -0.13 -7.48 -0.34
CA ILE A 15 0.22 -7.62 -1.76
C ILE A 15 0.23 -9.11 -2.07
N MET A 16 -0.48 -9.47 -3.14
CA MET A 16 -0.60 -10.84 -3.62
C MET A 16 0.27 -11.02 -4.86
N SER A 17 1.01 -12.12 -4.94
CA SER A 17 1.73 -12.50 -6.17
C SER A 17 0.74 -13.01 -7.22
N SER A 18 1.08 -12.83 -8.49
CA SER A 18 0.36 -13.50 -9.56
C SER A 18 0.70 -15.00 -9.59
N ARG A 19 -0.28 -15.81 -10.02
CA ARG A 19 -0.27 -17.27 -10.25
C ARG A 19 1.03 -18.04 -9.87
N PRO A 20 0.97 -18.96 -8.90
CA PRO A 20 -0.13 -19.22 -7.97
C PRO A 20 -0.33 -18.07 -6.99
N GLY A 21 -1.58 -17.71 -6.68
CA GLY A 21 -1.89 -16.63 -5.75
C GLY A 21 -1.33 -16.92 -4.35
N ARG A 22 -0.31 -16.18 -3.95
CA ARG A 22 0.32 -16.25 -2.63
C ARG A 22 0.39 -14.85 -2.05
N ILE A 23 0.47 -14.75 -0.73
CA ILE A 23 0.85 -13.49 -0.10
C ILE A 23 2.30 -13.24 -0.46
N HIS A 24 2.54 -12.17 -1.20
CA HIS A 24 3.88 -11.69 -1.54
C HIS A 24 4.44 -10.85 -0.40
N LYS A 25 3.63 -9.91 0.11
CA LYS A 25 4.05 -8.99 1.16
C LYS A 25 2.89 -8.49 1.99
N VAL A 26 3.18 -8.16 3.25
CA VAL A 26 2.26 -7.47 4.15
C VAL A 26 2.97 -6.20 4.61
N LEU A 27 2.30 -5.06 4.45
CA LEU A 27 2.79 -3.73 4.81
C LEU A 27 1.85 -3.12 5.84
N ASP A 28 2.38 -2.59 6.93
CA ASP A 28 1.61 -1.79 7.89
C ASP A 28 1.61 -0.32 7.43
N VAL A 29 0.47 0.36 7.60
CA VAL A 29 0.29 1.76 7.26
C VAL A 29 0.50 2.60 8.52
N ASP A 30 1.77 2.91 8.80
CA ASP A 30 2.19 3.67 9.99
C ASP A 30 1.95 5.19 9.83
N MET A 31 0.69 5.54 9.61
CA MET A 31 0.21 6.91 9.51
C MET A 31 -1.09 7.03 10.30
N ASP A 32 -1.11 7.96 11.27
CA ASP A 32 -2.28 8.23 12.09
C ASP A 32 -3.46 8.75 11.27
N ARG A 33 -4.67 8.46 11.75
CA ARG A 33 -5.90 9.00 11.18
C ARG A 33 -6.23 10.35 11.82
N PRO A 34 -6.74 11.34 11.06
CA PRO A 34 -7.02 11.29 9.62
C PRO A 34 -5.74 11.43 8.77
N ARG A 35 -5.59 10.55 7.76
CA ARG A 35 -4.41 10.57 6.88
C ARG A 35 -4.54 11.68 5.86
N SER A 36 -3.53 12.52 5.74
CA SER A 36 -3.45 13.51 4.68
C SER A 36 -2.69 12.94 3.48
N ARG A 37 -3.24 13.07 2.27
CA ARG A 37 -2.56 12.68 1.02
C ARG A 37 -1.36 13.58 0.68
N ALA A 38 -1.23 14.72 1.37
CA ALA A 38 -0.19 15.70 1.13
C ALA A 38 1.11 15.42 1.91
N ILE A 39 1.11 14.46 2.84
CA ILE A 39 2.33 14.12 3.57
C ILE A 39 3.25 13.25 2.71
N PRO A 40 4.58 13.44 2.79
CA PRO A 40 5.55 12.66 2.00
C PRO A 40 5.42 11.15 2.19
N GLU A 41 5.06 10.69 3.38
CA GLU A 41 4.93 9.29 3.77
C GLU A 41 3.86 8.57 2.93
N PHE A 42 2.77 9.27 2.60
CA PHE A 42 1.71 8.73 1.75
C PHE A 42 2.23 8.40 0.36
N GLY A 43 2.90 9.36 -0.28
CA GLY A 43 3.48 9.19 -1.62
C GLY A 43 4.57 8.11 -1.65
N LYS A 44 5.42 8.06 -0.62
CA LYS A 44 6.46 7.02 -0.48
C LYS A 44 5.84 5.62 -0.39
N LEU A 45 4.78 5.45 0.39
CA LEU A 45 4.12 4.16 0.54
C LEU A 45 3.38 3.75 -0.75
N THR A 46 2.70 4.68 -1.42
CA THR A 46 2.10 4.42 -2.74
C THR A 46 3.15 3.96 -3.76
N ASP A 47 4.26 4.70 -3.89
CA ASP A 47 5.35 4.37 -4.83
C ASP A 47 5.97 3.00 -4.51
N HIS A 48 6.17 2.69 -3.22
CA HIS A 48 6.64 1.37 -2.80
C HIS A 48 5.65 0.27 -3.24
N ILE A 49 4.37 0.41 -2.94
CA ILE A 49 3.37 -0.60 -3.31
C ILE A 49 3.32 -0.81 -4.83
N LEU A 50 3.36 0.27 -5.62
CA LEU A 50 3.34 0.18 -7.08
C LEU A 50 4.55 -0.60 -7.61
N LYS A 51 5.75 -0.34 -7.09
CA LYS A 51 6.96 -1.09 -7.46
C LYS A 51 6.84 -2.58 -7.13
N GLU A 52 6.28 -2.94 -5.97
CA GLU A 52 6.07 -4.34 -5.60
C GLU A 52 5.04 -5.06 -6.48
N LEU A 53 4.13 -4.33 -7.15
CA LEU A 53 3.16 -4.90 -8.08
C LEU A 53 3.73 -5.10 -9.50
N GLU A 54 4.81 -4.42 -9.84
CA GLU A 54 5.53 -4.57 -11.12
C GLU A 54 6.48 -5.78 -11.14
N HIS A 55 6.71 -6.40 -9.98
CA HIS A 55 7.56 -7.58 -9.77
C HIS A 55 6.74 -8.88 -9.72
#